data_AF-A0A7R8WY37-F1
#
_entry.id   AF-A0A7R8WY37-F1
#
_cell.length_a   1.000
_cell.length_b   1.000
_cell.length_c   1.000
_cell.angle_alpha   90.00
_cell.angle_beta   90.00
_cell.angle_gamma   90.00
#
_symmetry.space_group_name_H-M   'P 1'
#
loop_
_entity.id
_entity.type
_entity.pdbx_description
1 polymer ?
#
loop_
_entity_poly.entity_id
_entity_poly.type
_entity_poly.pdbx_seq_one_letter_code
_entity_poly.pdbx_strand_id
1 'polypeptide(L)'
;MFGPNDADSTHSAQSMAWKIKRFSNDELRQRFVDMTKPQADYLGITIPDPDLKWNEELKKHDFGEIDWDEFWKVVKGHGPCNKERLSARVKAHEEGQW
;
A
#
# COMPACT_ATOMS: atom_id res chain seq x y z
N MET A 1 -1.29 1.63 -1.32
CA MET A 1 -2.39 0.64 -1.37
C MET A 1 -3.00 0.40 -0.01
N PHE A 2 -2.29 -0.21 0.95
CA PHE A 2 -2.84 -0.51 2.29
C PHE A 2 -2.95 0.71 3.22
N GLY A 3 -2.42 1.87 2.83
CA GLY A 3 -2.46 3.09 3.64
C GLY A 3 -1.20 3.28 4.50
N PRO A 4 -1.16 4.37 5.29
CA PRO A 4 -0.05 4.67 6.21
C PRO A 4 0.02 3.63 7.34
N ASN A 5 1.10 3.68 8.13
CA ASN A 5 1.18 2.94 9.38
C ASN A 5 -0.03 3.22 10.28
N ASP A 6 -0.37 2.25 11.12
CA ASP A 6 -1.54 2.37 12.00
C ASP A 6 -1.42 3.56 12.96
N ALA A 7 -0.20 3.90 13.38
CA ALA A 7 0.11 5.06 14.22
C ALA A 7 -0.23 6.40 13.54
N ASP A 8 -0.08 6.49 12.22
CA ASP A 8 -0.28 7.73 11.44
C ASP A 8 -1.64 7.78 10.74
N SER A 9 -2.47 6.75 10.91
CA SER A 9 -3.77 6.64 10.25
C SER A 9 -4.88 7.33 11.05
N THR A 10 -5.09 8.61 10.78
CA THR A 10 -6.07 9.49 11.45
C THR A 10 -7.51 8.95 11.47
N HIS A 11 -7.91 8.17 10.47
CA HIS A 11 -9.27 7.61 10.36
C HIS A 11 -9.43 6.20 10.93
N SER A 12 -8.34 5.55 11.39
CA SER A 12 -8.37 4.14 11.80
C SER A 12 -9.32 3.89 12.97
N ALA A 13 -9.26 4.68 14.04
CA ALA A 13 -10.04 4.44 15.26
C ALA A 13 -11.56 4.44 15.00
N GLN A 14 -12.06 5.48 14.31
CA GLN A 14 -13.47 5.59 13.98
C GLN A 14 -13.93 4.51 12.99
N SER A 15 -13.12 4.24 11.96
CA SER A 15 -13.46 3.24 10.94
C SER A 15 -13.51 1.82 11.52
N MET A 16 -12.65 1.50 12.49
CA MET A 16 -12.66 0.22 13.21
C MET A 16 -13.88 0.13 14.13
N ALA A 17 -14.21 1.20 14.87
CA ALA A 17 -15.37 1.23 15.76
C ALA A 17 -16.69 0.98 15.01
N TRP A 18 -16.83 1.53 13.80
CA TRP A 18 -18.01 1.31 12.96
C TRP A 18 -17.92 0.06 12.07
N LYS A 19 -16.84 -0.73 12.19
CA LYS A 19 -16.57 -1.92 11.37
C LYS A 19 -16.54 -1.65 9.86
N ILE A 20 -16.32 -0.40 9.45
CA ILE A 20 -15.97 -0.04 8.06
C ILE A 20 -14.60 -0.64 7.73
N LYS A 21 -13.68 -0.58 8.70
CA LYS A 21 -12.39 -1.25 8.68
C LYS A 21 -12.44 -2.43 9.64
N ARG A 22 -12.08 -3.63 9.16
CA ARG A 22 -12.08 -4.86 9.97
C ARG A 22 -10.69 -5.32 10.41
N PHE A 23 -9.67 -4.87 9.68
CA PHE A 23 -8.27 -5.17 9.92
C PHE A 23 -7.48 -3.88 9.74
N SER A 24 -6.39 -3.74 10.49
CA SER A 24 -5.57 -2.54 10.41
C SER A 24 -4.81 -2.44 9.08
N ASN A 25 -4.21 -1.29 8.77
CA ASN A 25 -3.44 -1.15 7.53
C ASN A 25 -2.24 -2.09 7.56
N ASP A 26 -1.55 -2.13 8.69
CA ASP A 26 -0.33 -2.91 8.87
C ASP A 26 -0.65 -4.41 8.91
N GLU A 27 -1.79 -4.79 9.50
CA GLU A 27 -2.25 -6.17 9.49
C GLU A 27 -2.53 -6.68 8.07
N LEU A 28 -3.22 -5.89 7.25
CA LEU A 28 -3.47 -6.26 5.86
C LEU A 28 -2.17 -6.29 5.03
N ARG A 29 -1.26 -5.35 5.28
CA ARG A 29 0.05 -5.32 4.62
C ARG A 29 0.88 -6.55 4.96
N GLN A 30 0.96 -6.92 6.24
CA GLN A 30 1.68 -8.10 6.70
C GLN A 30 1.15 -9.37 6.05
N ARG A 31 -0.18 -9.57 6.08
CA ARG A 31 -0.82 -10.72 5.43
C ARG A 31 -0.49 -10.79 3.94
N PHE A 32 -0.50 -9.64 3.26
CA PHE A 32 -0.14 -9.58 1.85
C PHE A 32 1.30 -10.04 1.61
N VAL A 33 2.27 -9.55 2.39
CA VAL A 33 3.69 -9.97 2.27
C VAL A 33 3.82 -11.48 2.49
N ASP A 34 3.22 -12.00 3.58
CA ASP A 34 3.27 -13.42 3.92
C ASP A 34 2.68 -14.34 2.85
N MET A 35 1.60 -13.90 2.20
CA MET A 35 0.98 -14.65 1.10
C MET A 35 1.74 -14.51 -0.23
N THR A 36 2.39 -13.37 -0.47
CA THR A 36 3.01 -13.04 -1.77
C THR A 36 4.43 -13.55 -1.87
N LYS A 37 5.21 -13.58 -0.78
CA LYS A 37 6.60 -14.07 -0.82
C LYS A 37 6.71 -15.51 -1.35
N PRO A 38 5.89 -16.49 -0.90
CA PRO A 38 5.93 -17.84 -1.48
C PRO A 38 5.56 -17.89 -2.96
N GLN A 39 4.70 -16.97 -3.43
CA GLN A 39 4.35 -16.87 -4.86
C GLN A 39 5.53 -16.35 -5.68
N ALA A 40 6.27 -15.37 -5.17
CA ALA A 40 7.50 -14.89 -5.80
C ALA A 40 8.56 -16.00 -5.89
N ASP A 41 8.71 -16.79 -4.82
CA ASP A 41 9.62 -17.94 -4.79
C ASP A 41 9.21 -19.02 -5.80
N TYR A 42 7.92 -19.31 -5.89
CA TYR A 42 7.37 -20.24 -6.88
C TYR A 42 7.66 -19.78 -8.32
N LEU A 43 7.60 -18.47 -8.57
CA LEU A 43 7.91 -17.88 -9.88
C LEU A 43 9.41 -17.70 -10.13
N GLY A 44 10.27 -17.95 -9.13
CA GLY A 44 11.71 -17.74 -9.23
C GLY A 44 12.12 -16.27 -9.36
N ILE A 45 11.29 -15.33 -8.88
CA ILE A 45 11.57 -13.89 -8.91
C ILE A 45 11.99 -13.38 -7.53
N THR A 46 12.88 -12.39 -7.52
CA THR A 46 13.35 -11.75 -6.28
C THR A 46 12.54 -10.50 -5.99
N ILE A 47 12.02 -10.39 -4.77
CA ILE A 47 11.40 -9.15 -4.27
C ILE A 47 12.53 -8.17 -3.92
N PRO A 48 12.46 -6.90 -4.37
CA PRO A 48 13.54 -5.93 -4.17
C PRO A 48 13.50 -5.33 -2.75
N ASP A 49 13.70 -6.18 -1.75
CA ASP A 49 13.79 -5.81 -0.34
C ASP A 49 14.91 -6.64 0.33
N PRO A 50 16.05 -6.02 0.68
CA PRO A 50 17.17 -6.73 1.30
C PRO A 50 16.89 -7.20 2.73
N ASP A 51 15.94 -6.57 3.42
CA ASP A 51 15.60 -6.90 4.81
C ASP A 51 14.52 -7.99 4.89
N LEU A 52 13.97 -8.40 3.75
CA LEU A 52 12.92 -9.40 3.65
C LEU A 52 13.41 -10.79 4.06
N LYS A 53 12.96 -11.26 5.23
CA LYS A 53 13.34 -12.57 5.76
C LYS A 53 12.22 -13.23 6.55
N TRP A 54 12.21 -14.56 6.54
CA TRP A 54 11.30 -15.32 7.40
C TRP A 54 11.74 -15.21 8.86
N ASN A 55 10.80 -14.82 9.73
CA ASN A 55 10.96 -14.78 11.16
C ASN A 55 10.27 -15.99 11.79
N GLU A 56 11.06 -16.95 12.28
CA GLU A 56 10.55 -18.19 12.87
C GLU A 56 9.75 -17.97 14.16
N GLU A 57 10.10 -16.97 14.96
CA GLU A 57 9.43 -16.66 16.23
C GLU A 57 8.03 -16.10 16.00
N LEU A 58 7.91 -15.16 15.07
CA LEU A 58 6.65 -14.49 14.74
C LEU A 58 5.80 -15.25 13.71
N LYS A 59 6.39 -16.26 13.05
CA LYS A 59 5.80 -17.01 11.93
C LYS A 59 5.29 -16.08 10.81
N LYS A 60 6.11 -15.08 10.48
CA LYS A 60 5.83 -14.01 9.53
C LYS A 60 7.11 -13.62 8.81
N HIS A 61 6.98 -12.93 7.69
CA HIS A 61 8.11 -12.27 7.05
C HIS A 61 8.31 -10.88 7.65
N ASP A 62 9.51 -10.62 8.14
CA ASP A 62 10.00 -9.27 8.38
C ASP A 62 10.29 -8.64 7.01
N PHE A 63 9.94 -7.38 6.82
CA PHE A 63 10.20 -6.62 5.60
C PHE A 63 10.74 -5.22 5.94
N GLY A 64 11.45 -4.62 4.99
CA GLY A 64 12.12 -3.33 5.17
C GLY A 64 11.16 -2.16 5.38
N GLU A 65 11.72 -1.02 5.79
CA GLU A 65 10.94 0.20 5.98
C GLU A 65 10.41 0.74 4.64
N ILE A 66 9.18 1.23 4.67
CA ILE A 66 8.54 1.86 3.51
C ILE A 66 9.03 3.31 3.42
N ASP A 67 9.31 3.78 2.20
CA ASP A 67 9.51 5.20 1.95
C ASP A 67 8.19 5.97 2.13
N TRP A 68 7.97 6.43 3.37
CA TRP A 68 6.77 7.18 3.74
C TRP A 68 6.75 8.59 3.15
N ASP A 69 7.92 9.18 2.87
CA ASP A 69 8.02 10.49 2.24
C ASP A 69 7.54 10.41 0.78
N GLU A 70 7.99 9.39 0.03
CA GLU A 70 7.47 9.10 -1.30
C GLU A 70 5.96 8.82 -1.25
N PHE A 71 5.50 7.99 -0.31
CA PHE A 71 4.08 7.69 -0.14
C PHE A 71 3.25 8.97 -0.01
N TRP A 72 3.61 9.87 0.90
CA TRP A 72 2.87 11.11 1.12
C TRP A 72 2.98 12.08 -0.06
N LYS A 73 4.13 12.12 -0.75
CA LYS A 73 4.30 12.90 -1.97
C LYS A 73 3.34 12.44 -3.07
N VAL A 74 3.22 11.13 -3.28
CA VAL A 74 2.32 10.54 -4.28
C VAL A 74 0.85 10.80 -3.91
N VAL A 75 0.47 10.59 -2.64
CA VAL A 75 -0.89 10.84 -2.14
C VAL A 75 -1.30 12.30 -2.33
N LYS A 76 -0.38 13.24 -2.12
CA LYS A 76 -0.60 14.68 -2.31
C LYS A 76 -0.60 15.14 -3.77
N GLY A 77 -0.48 14.23 -4.74
CA GLY A 77 -0.54 14.57 -6.17
C GLY A 77 0.82 14.88 -6.82
N HIS A 78 1.92 14.59 -6.13
CA HIS A 78 3.29 14.87 -6.61
C HIS A 78 4.07 13.60 -7.00
N GLY A 79 3.36 12.51 -7.28
CA GLY A 79 3.95 11.30 -7.84
C GLY A 79 4.12 11.37 -9.37
N PRO A 80 4.65 10.29 -9.97
CA PRO A 80 5.14 10.30 -11.34
C PRO A 80 4.06 10.50 -12.41
N CYS A 81 2.81 10.12 -12.13
CA CYS A 81 1.73 10.17 -13.12
C CYS A 81 0.46 10.90 -12.62
N ASN A 82 0.50 11.59 -11.47
CA ASN A 82 -0.71 12.18 -10.88
C ASN A 82 -1.35 13.23 -11.80
N LYS A 83 -0.54 14.09 -12.41
CA LYS A 83 -1.02 15.15 -13.31
C LYS A 83 -1.63 14.57 -14.59
N GLU A 84 -0.97 13.58 -15.17
CA GLU A 84 -1.37 12.88 -16.39
C GLU A 84 -2.70 12.14 -16.16
N ARG A 85 -2.87 11.47 -15.02
CA ARG A 85 -4.12 10.78 -14.67
C ARG A 85 -5.29 11.74 -14.53
N LEU A 86 -5.09 12.86 -13.83
CA LEU A 86 -6.14 13.88 -13.69
C LEU A 86 -6.46 14.55 -15.02
N SER A 87 -5.44 14.94 -15.80
CA SER A 87 -5.62 15.55 -17.11
C SER A 87 -6.39 14.64 -18.07
N ALA A 88 -6.06 13.35 -18.14
CA ALA A 88 -6.78 12.40 -18.96
C ALA A 88 -8.25 12.26 -18.54
N ARG A 89 -8.55 12.24 -17.23
CA ARG A 89 -9.92 12.16 -16.71
C ARG A 89 -10.72 13.44 -16.97
N VAL A 90 -10.11 14.60 -16.75
CA VAL A 90 -10.72 15.91 -17.01
C VAL A 90 -11.03 16.04 -18.50
N LYS A 91 -10.04 15.78 -19.36
CA LYS A 91 -10.21 15.80 -20.82
C LYS A 91 -11.38 14.91 -21.27
N ALA A 92 -11.39 13.65 -20.84
CA ALA A 92 -12.47 12.72 -21.20
C ALA A 92 -13.86 13.18 -20.71
N HIS A 93 -13.93 13.87 -19.57
CA HIS A 93 -15.17 14.40 -19.04
C HIS A 93 -15.65 15.64 -19.82
N GLU A 94 -14.74 16.58 -20.11
CA GLU A 94 -15.03 17.83 -20.83
C GLU A 94 -15.36 17.57 -22.30
N GLU A 95 -14.58 16.74 -22.98
CA GLU A 95 -14.81 16.38 -24.39
C GLU A 95 -16.05 15.51 -24.60
N GLY A 96 -16.55 14.88 -23.53
CA GLY A 96 -17.74 14.01 -23.55
C GLY A 96 -19.04 14.68 -23.13
N GLN A 97 -19.10 16.02 -23.07
CA GLN A 97 -20.29 16.76 -22.61
C GLN A 97 -21.36 17.01 -23.69
N TRP A 98 -21.04 16.79 -24.96
CA TRP A 98 -21.99 16.93 -26.07
C TRP A 98 -23.05 15.83 -26.05
#